data_AF-H2NKP3-F1
#
_entry.id   AF-H2NKP3-F1
#
_cell.length_a   1.000
_cell.length_b   1.000
_cell.length_c   1.000
_cell.angle_alpha   90.00
_cell.angle_beta   90.00
_cell.angle_gamma   90.00
#
_symmetry.space_group_name_H-M   'P 1'
#
loop_
_entity.id
_entity.type
_entity.pdbx_description
1 polymer ?
#
loop_
_entity_poly.entity_id
_entity_poly.type
_entity_poly.pdbx_seq_one_letter_code
_entity_poly.pdbx_strand_id
1 'polypeptide(L)'
;SNSVKQTGQITVSEGASVTMNCTYTSAGYPTLFWYVQYPSKPLQLLQRETMENSKNFGGRNIKDKNSPIVKYSVQVSDSAVYYCLLGDTVLKAQQELYKNLKGLEEICSEAGKPRL
;
A
#
# COMPACT_ATOMS: atom_id res chain seq x y z
N SER A 1 -16.16 -4.68 -7.18
CA SER A 1 -15.46 -3.60 -6.45
C SER A 1 -14.11 -4.10 -5.99
N ASN A 2 -13.09 -3.23 -5.94
CA ASN A 2 -11.77 -3.59 -5.44
C ASN A 2 -11.74 -3.44 -3.91
N SER A 3 -11.18 -4.40 -3.19
CA SER A 3 -11.08 -4.34 -1.73
C SER A 3 -9.84 -5.08 -1.24
N VAL A 4 -9.36 -4.72 -0.05
CA VAL A 4 -8.27 -5.39 0.64
C VAL A 4 -8.72 -5.74 2.05
N LYS A 5 -8.36 -6.94 2.51
CA LYS A 5 -8.51 -7.40 3.88
C LYS A 5 -7.17 -7.93 4.37
N GLN A 6 -6.58 -7.21 5.32
CA GLN A 6 -5.32 -7.59 5.95
C GLN A 6 -5.53 -8.05 7.39
N THR A 7 -4.51 -8.69 7.95
CA THR A 7 -4.46 -9.01 9.38
C THR A 7 -4.48 -7.71 10.19
N GLY A 8 -5.25 -7.70 11.27
CA GLY A 8 -5.36 -6.54 12.16
C GLY A 8 -4.12 -6.39 13.05
N GLN A 9 -4.33 -5.88 14.27
CA GLN A 9 -3.26 -5.79 15.26
C GLN A 9 -2.73 -7.17 15.61
N ILE A 10 -1.40 -7.33 15.60
CA ILE A 10 -0.70 -8.53 16.03
C ILE A 10 0.27 -8.12 17.14
N THR A 11 0.30 -8.88 18.23
CA THR A 11 1.30 -8.76 19.28
C THR A 11 2.08 -10.07 19.32
N VAL A 12 3.41 -9.98 19.29
CA VAL A 12 4.30 -11.13 19.18
C VAL A 12 5.53 -10.90 20.05
N SER A 13 6.09 -11.97 20.60
CA SER A 13 7.33 -11.91 21.39
C SER A 13 8.55 -11.68 20.52
N GLU A 14 9.55 -10.98 21.05
CA GLU A 14 10.84 -10.79 20.41
C GLU A 14 11.50 -12.15 20.08
N GLY A 15 12.16 -12.24 18.93
CA GLY A 15 12.77 -13.46 18.39
C GLY A 15 11.81 -14.41 17.68
N ALA A 16 10.48 -14.25 17.84
CA ALA A 16 9.52 -15.07 17.12
C ALA A 16 9.33 -14.60 15.66
N SER A 17 8.64 -15.40 14.86
CA SER A 17 8.27 -15.05 13.49
C SER A 17 6.80 -14.73 13.39
N VAL A 18 6.45 -13.73 12.58
CA VAL A 18 5.06 -13.31 12.35
C VAL A 18 4.77 -13.28 10.86
N THR A 19 3.58 -13.77 10.50
CA THR A 19 3.05 -13.68 9.13
C THR A 19 1.90 -12.67 9.12
N MET A 20 2.02 -11.65 8.28
CA MET A 20 0.95 -10.70 8.02
C MET A 20 0.29 -11.07 6.70
N ASN A 21 -0.98 -11.48 6.78
CA ASN A 21 -1.75 -11.87 5.61
C ASN A 21 -2.47 -10.67 5.01
N CYS A 22 -2.52 -10.61 3.69
CA CYS A 22 -3.35 -9.70 2.92
C CYS A 22 -4.07 -10.45 1.82
N THR A 23 -5.39 -10.35 1.82
CA THR A 23 -6.26 -10.87 0.76
C THR A 23 -6.94 -9.71 0.06
N TYR A 24 -7.33 -9.89 -1.19
CA TYR A 24 -7.97 -8.81 -1.94
C TYR A 24 -9.05 -9.31 -2.90
N THR A 25 -9.92 -8.40 -3.32
CA THR A 25 -10.83 -8.62 -4.43
C THR A 25 -10.48 -7.64 -5.54
N SER A 26 -10.31 -8.14 -6.75
CA SER A 26 -10.21 -7.33 -7.98
C SER A 26 -10.77 -8.13 -9.16
N ALA A 27 -11.23 -7.42 -10.19
CA ALA A 27 -11.68 -8.00 -11.45
C ALA A 27 -10.49 -8.43 -12.34
N GLY A 28 -9.35 -7.73 -12.22
CA GLY A 28 -8.13 -8.04 -12.95
C GLY A 28 -7.02 -8.54 -12.04
N TYR A 29 -5.79 -8.42 -12.53
CA TYR A 29 -4.58 -8.74 -11.79
C TYR A 29 -3.85 -7.44 -11.41
N PRO A 30 -4.25 -6.79 -10.30
CA PRO A 30 -3.65 -5.53 -9.89
C PRO A 30 -2.19 -5.75 -9.45
N THR A 31 -1.43 -4.67 -9.43
CA THR A 31 -0.19 -4.65 -8.65
C THR A 31 -0.54 -4.56 -7.17
N LEU A 32 0.09 -5.37 -6.33
CA LEU A 32 -0.07 -5.29 -4.88
C LEU A 32 1.19 -4.71 -4.24
N PHE A 33 1.01 -3.90 -3.22
CA PHE A 33 2.09 -3.27 -2.48
C PHE A 33 1.96 -3.56 -0.99
N TRP A 34 3.08 -3.88 -0.37
CA TRP A 34 3.25 -3.82 1.07
C TRP A 34 4.12 -2.62 1.43
N TYR A 35 3.61 -1.79 2.33
CA TYR A 35 4.32 -0.68 2.91
C TYR A 35 4.44 -0.87 4.42
N VAL A 36 5.49 -0.27 5.00
CA VAL A 36 5.67 -0.14 6.44
C VAL A 36 5.78 1.32 6.83
N GLN A 37 5.17 1.69 7.95
CA GLN A 37 5.32 2.98 8.60
C GLN A 37 5.80 2.77 10.04
N TYR A 38 7.08 3.05 10.27
CA TYR A 38 7.62 3.15 11.62
C TYR A 38 7.18 4.47 12.27
N PRO A 39 7.16 4.54 13.62
CA PRO A 39 6.86 5.78 14.33
C PRO A 39 7.69 6.95 13.80
N SER A 40 7.01 8.04 13.44
CA SER A 40 7.62 9.28 12.94
C SER A 40 8.50 9.12 11.67
N LYS A 41 8.29 8.06 10.89
CA LYS A 41 8.96 7.85 9.59
C LYS A 41 7.95 7.93 8.45
N PRO A 42 8.40 8.33 7.24
CA PRO A 42 7.57 8.23 6.04
C PRO A 42 7.26 6.76 5.72
N LEU A 43 6.23 6.56 4.91
CA LEU A 43 5.83 5.26 4.37
C LEU A 43 6.97 4.68 3.52
N GLN A 44 7.37 3.43 3.78
CA GLN A 44 8.47 2.76 3.07
C GLN A 44 7.96 1.51 2.35
N LEU A 45 8.34 1.33 1.09
CA LEU A 45 7.97 0.17 0.29
C LEU A 45 8.75 -1.06 0.77
N LEU A 46 8.04 -2.12 1.17
CA LEU A 46 8.65 -3.42 1.51
C LEU A 46 8.64 -4.37 0.33
N GLN A 47 7.48 -4.50 -0.32
CA GLN A 47 7.30 -5.49 -1.38
C GLN A 47 6.31 -5.00 -2.42
N ARG A 48 6.60 -5.32 -3.68
CA ARG A 48 5.72 -5.09 -4.84
C ARG A 48 5.52 -6.40 -5.58
N GLU A 49 4.28 -6.82 -5.69
CA GLU A 49 3.89 -8.02 -6.41
C GLU A 49 3.14 -7.64 -7.69
N THR A 50 3.54 -8.24 -8.81
CA THR A 50 2.85 -8.14 -10.09
C THR A 50 2.66 -9.55 -10.65
N MET A 51 1.81 -9.71 -11.67
CA MET A 51 1.65 -10.98 -12.37
C MET A 51 2.97 -11.54 -12.89
N GLU A 52 3.87 -10.67 -13.36
CA GLU A 52 5.15 -11.06 -13.91
C GLU A 52 6.10 -11.58 -12.82
N ASN A 53 6.15 -10.86 -11.69
CA ASN A 53 7.05 -11.17 -10.57
C ASN A 53 6.61 -12.42 -9.79
N SER A 54 5.31 -12.73 -9.81
CA SER A 54 4.71 -13.87 -9.10
C SER A 54 5.31 -15.23 -9.49
N LYS A 55 5.88 -15.33 -10.70
CA LYS A 55 6.54 -16.55 -11.20
C LYS A 55 7.92 -16.79 -10.57
N ASN A 56 8.61 -15.74 -10.14
CA ASN A 56 10.02 -15.80 -9.70
C ASN A 56 10.18 -15.89 -8.18
N PHE A 57 9.15 -15.55 -7.39
CA PHE A 57 9.16 -15.56 -5.92
C PHE A 57 8.47 -16.79 -5.31
N GLY A 58 8.73 -17.99 -5.85
CA GLY A 58 8.22 -19.24 -5.29
C GLY A 58 6.71 -19.45 -5.47
N GLY A 59 6.12 -18.87 -6.53
CA GLY A 59 4.74 -19.13 -6.93
C GLY A 59 3.69 -18.47 -6.03
N ARG A 60 3.97 -17.29 -5.45
CA ARG A 60 3.00 -16.56 -4.63
C ARG A 60 2.06 -15.72 -5.47
N ASN A 61 0.78 -15.94 -5.22
CA ASN A 61 -0.27 -15.93 -6.20
C ASN A 61 -1.08 -14.63 -6.14
N ILE A 62 -0.70 -13.66 -6.96
CA ILE A 62 -1.69 -12.68 -7.43
C ILE A 62 -2.94 -13.39 -7.97
N LYS A 63 -2.79 -14.59 -8.54
CA LYS A 63 -3.91 -15.45 -8.94
C LYS A 63 -4.81 -15.92 -7.78
N ASP A 64 -4.26 -16.21 -6.62
CA ASP A 64 -5.02 -16.69 -5.44
C ASP A 64 -5.55 -15.52 -4.60
N LYS A 65 -5.31 -14.29 -5.07
CA LYS A 65 -5.74 -13.06 -4.43
C LYS A 65 -5.25 -12.94 -2.97
N ASN A 66 -4.04 -13.44 -2.72
CA ASN A 66 -3.38 -13.45 -1.42
C ASN A 66 -1.91 -13.05 -1.55
N SER A 67 -1.40 -12.29 -0.59
CA SER A 67 0.00 -11.85 -0.50
C SER A 67 0.40 -11.78 0.97
N PRO A 68 0.94 -12.89 1.52
CA PRO A 68 1.49 -12.89 2.86
C PRO A 68 2.93 -12.39 2.86
N ILE A 69 3.25 -11.52 3.82
CA ILE A 69 4.63 -11.20 4.19
C ILE A 69 4.99 -11.85 5.51
N VAL A 70 6.24 -12.28 5.64
CA VAL A 70 6.76 -12.91 6.86
C VAL A 70 7.91 -12.08 7.38
N LYS A 71 7.88 -11.75 8.67
CA LYS A 71 9.01 -11.18 9.39
C LYS A 71 9.52 -12.25 10.34
N TYR A 72 10.77 -12.66 10.15
CA TYR A 72 11.46 -13.62 11.01
C TYR A 72 12.22 -12.87 12.10
N SER A 73 12.35 -13.51 13.27
CA SER A 73 13.15 -12.99 14.39
C SER A 73 12.83 -11.54 14.74
N VAL A 74 11.54 -11.25 14.98
CA VAL A 74 11.00 -9.91 15.24
C VAL A 74 11.72 -9.25 16.42
N GLN A 75 12.06 -7.97 16.28
CA GLN A 75 12.59 -7.12 17.36
C GLN A 75 11.60 -6.03 17.73
N VAL A 76 11.78 -5.40 18.90
CA VAL A 76 10.94 -4.25 19.32
C VAL A 76 10.97 -3.12 18.29
N SER A 77 12.11 -2.91 17.62
CA SER A 77 12.29 -1.93 16.54
C SER A 77 11.45 -2.21 15.29
N ASP A 78 10.93 -3.43 15.13
CA ASP A 78 10.04 -3.80 14.04
C ASP A 78 8.57 -3.38 14.27
N SER A 79 8.28 -2.82 15.46
CA SER A 79 6.96 -2.28 15.81
C SER A 79 6.60 -1.14 14.88
N ALA A 80 5.63 -1.39 14.00
CA ALA A 80 5.23 -0.48 12.95
C ALA A 80 3.82 -0.81 12.45
N VAL A 81 3.24 0.09 11.66
CA VAL A 81 2.01 -0.19 10.92
C VAL A 81 2.39 -0.70 9.54
N TYR A 82 1.80 -1.83 9.13
CA TYR A 82 2.02 -2.43 7.82
C TYR A 82 0.75 -2.27 6.98
N TYR A 83 0.89 -1.79 5.75
CA TYR A 83 -0.22 -1.48 4.85
C TYR A 83 -0.15 -2.32 3.59
N CYS A 84 -1.24 -3.02 3.29
CA CYS A 84 -1.43 -3.69 2.02
C CYS A 84 -2.33 -2.88 1.09
N LEU A 85 -1.88 -2.58 -0.12
CA LEU A 85 -2.56 -1.69 -1.06
C LEU A 85 -2.63 -2.29 -2.47
N LEU A 86 -3.72 -2.03 -3.19
CA LEU A 86 -3.85 -2.33 -4.62
C LEU A 86 -3.48 -1.11 -5.46
N GLY A 87 -2.58 -1.29 -6.42
CA GLY A 87 -2.06 -0.25 -7.32
C GLY A 87 -3.11 0.44 -8.18
N ASP A 88 -4.14 -0.28 -8.62
CA ASP A 88 -5.24 0.30 -9.40
C ASP A 88 -6.02 1.37 -8.60
N THR A 89 -6.02 1.27 -7.27
CA THR A 89 -6.64 2.25 -6.37
C THR A 89 -5.70 3.42 -6.08
N VAL A 90 -4.38 3.20 -6.04
CA VAL A 90 -3.37 4.24 -5.81
C VAL A 90 -3.28 5.20 -7.00
N LEU A 91 -3.33 4.70 -8.23
CA LEU A 91 -3.38 5.56 -9.43
C LEU A 91 -4.62 6.46 -9.43
N LYS A 92 -5.79 5.94 -9.04
CA LYS A 92 -7.01 6.73 -8.92
C LYS A 92 -6.90 7.77 -7.81
N ALA A 93 -6.44 7.39 -6.62
CA ALA A 93 -6.28 8.33 -5.50
C ALA A 93 -5.23 9.42 -5.79
N GLN A 94 -4.10 9.08 -6.42
CA GLN A 94 -3.09 10.05 -6.85
C GLN A 94 -3.61 10.95 -7.98
N GLN A 95 -4.38 10.42 -8.94
CA GLN A 95 -5.02 11.22 -9.98
C GLN A 95 -6.03 12.20 -9.39
N GLU A 96 -6.88 11.77 -8.46
CA GLU A 96 -7.84 12.66 -7.79
C GLU A 96 -7.12 13.71 -6.92
N LEU A 97 -6.07 13.34 -6.18
CA LEU A 97 -5.26 14.31 -5.44
C LEU A 97 -4.57 15.33 -6.37
N TYR A 98 -4.01 14.86 -7.49
CA TYR A 98 -3.38 15.73 -8.49
C TYR A 98 -4.39 16.67 -9.17
N LYS A 99 -5.59 16.18 -9.51
CA LYS A 99 -6.68 17.03 -10.02
C LYS A 99 -7.09 18.09 -9.02
N ASN A 100 -7.21 17.73 -7.74
CA ASN A 100 -7.56 18.68 -6.68
C ASN A 100 -6.46 19.74 -6.47
N LEU A 101 -5.18 19.35 -6.55
CA LEU A 101 -4.04 20.27 -6.50
C LEU A 101 -4.01 21.21 -7.71
N LYS A 102 -4.26 20.72 -8.93
CA LYS A 102 -4.41 21.56 -10.12
C LYS A 102 -5.59 22.52 -10.02
N GLY A 103 -6.73 22.06 -9.49
CA GLY A 103 -7.88 22.92 -9.24
C GLY A 103 -7.56 24.03 -8.22
N LEU A 104 -6.76 23.73 -7.19
CA LEU A 104 -6.26 24.73 -6.25
C LEU A 104 -5.30 25.73 -6.91
N GLU A 105 -4.42 25.28 -7.81
CA GLU A 105 -3.53 26.17 -8.59
C GLU A 105 -4.31 27.11 -9.51
N GLU A 106 -5.36 26.62 -10.19
CA GLU A 106 -6.24 27.44 -11.02
C GLU A 106 -7.02 28.47 -10.19
N ILE A 107 -7.58 28.06 -9.03
CA ILE A 107 -8.31 28.98 -8.12
C ILE A 107 -7.40 30.09 -7.57
N CYS A 108 -6.14 29.78 -7.24
CA CYS A 108 -5.18 30.79 -6.80
C CYS A 108 -4.83 31.81 -7.90
N SER A 109 -4.90 31.39 -9.17
CA SER A 109 -4.62 32.28 -10.31
C SER A 109 -5.80 33.23 -10.64
N GLU A 110 -7.04 32.87 -10.30
CA GLU A 110 -8.22 33.73 -10.46
C GLU A 110 -8.44 34.71 -9.30
N ALA A 111 -8.00 34.37 -8.09
CA ALA A 111 -8.11 35.25 -6.92
C ALA A 111 -7.18 36.49 -6.94
N GLY A 112 -6.20 36.54 -7.86
CA GLY A 112 -5.22 37.62 -7.99
C GLY A 112 -5.48 38.62 -9.11
N LYS A 113 -6.56 38.49 -9.90
CA LYS A 113 -6.84 39.39 -11.03
C LYS A 113 -7.61 40.62 -10.54
N PRO A 114 -7.07 41.85 -10.65
CA PRO A 114 -7.85 43.04 -10.35
C PRO A 114 -9.06 43.10 -11.26
N ARG A 115 -10.25 43.32 -10.69
CA ARG A 115 -11.43 43.70 -11.47
C ARG A 115 -11.14 45.07 -12.07
N LEU A 116 -11.03 45.14 -13.41
CA LEU A 116 -11.28 46.37 -14.15
C LEU A 116 -12.78 46.65 -14.15
#